data_AF-A0A1Q3JYF4-F1
#
_entry.id   AF-A0A1Q3JYF4-F1
#
_cell.length_a   1.000
_cell.length_b   1.000
_cell.length_c   1.000
_cell.angle_alpha   90.00
_cell.angle_beta   90.00
_cell.angle_gamma   90.00
#
_symmetry.space_group_name_H-M   'P 1'
#
loop_
_entity.id
_entity.type
_entity.pdbx_description
1 polymer ?
#
loop_
_entity_poly.entity_id
_entity_poly.type
_entity_poly.pdbx_seq_one_letter_code
_entity_poly.pdbx_strand_id
1 'polypeptide(L)'
;MTEQTGFDYERTDIASIGIAWIAGGLATFIVVTPLLMPLIFPQTMKHKSPAAPPASSADTPRLEIAPRDNLEQFRRSEMQLTDTYGWSDREHGRVRIPIAQAMQMLLHRGLAGWPSP
;
A
#
# COMPACT_ATOMS: atom_id res chain seq x y z
N MET A 1 60.36 -39.51 -21.41
CA MET A 1 59.82 -39.15 -20.08
C MET A 1 60.80 -38.14 -19.49
N THR A 2 60.44 -36.90 -19.20
CA THR A 2 59.25 -36.47 -18.46
C THR A 2 58.74 -35.10 -18.97
N GLU A 3 57.42 -35.00 -19.04
CA GLU A 3 56.64 -33.81 -19.37
C GLU A 3 56.91 -32.66 -18.39
N GLN A 4 57.04 -31.44 -18.91
CA GLN A 4 56.87 -30.21 -18.14
C GLN A 4 55.41 -29.75 -18.28
N THR A 5 54.57 -30.08 -17.30
CA THR A 5 53.23 -29.51 -17.14
C THR A 5 53.24 -28.52 -15.97
N GLY A 6 53.86 -27.37 -16.20
CA GLY A 6 53.70 -26.21 -15.33
C GLY A 6 52.58 -25.34 -15.89
N PHE A 7 51.48 -25.19 -15.15
CA PHE A 7 50.42 -24.26 -15.50
C PHE A 7 50.99 -22.84 -15.60
N ASP A 8 50.98 -22.26 -16.80
CA ASP A 8 51.25 -20.84 -17.01
C ASP A 8 50.10 -20.02 -16.41
N TYR A 9 50.24 -19.66 -15.14
CA TYR A 9 49.45 -18.59 -14.57
C TYR A 9 49.98 -17.27 -15.12
N GLU A 10 49.40 -16.81 -16.22
CA GLU A 10 49.58 -15.44 -16.69
C GLU A 10 48.99 -14.51 -15.63
N ARG A 11 49.88 -14.08 -14.74
CA ARG A 11 49.66 -13.04 -13.75
C ARG A 11 49.66 -11.73 -14.52
N THR A 12 48.62 -11.51 -15.35
CA THR A 12 48.36 -10.20 -15.96
C THR A 12 48.32 -9.22 -14.80
N ASP A 13 49.38 -8.43 -14.67
CA ASP A 13 49.54 -7.45 -13.61
C ASP A 13 48.35 -6.51 -13.69
N ILE A 14 47.38 -6.73 -12.80
CA ILE A 14 46.30 -5.77 -12.59
C ILE A 14 47.01 -4.48 -12.23
N ALA A 15 46.87 -3.46 -13.08
CA ALA A 15 47.57 -2.20 -12.90
C ALA A 15 47.31 -1.72 -11.47
N SER A 16 48.38 -1.60 -10.68
CA SER A 16 48.31 -1.27 -9.24
C SER A 16 47.53 0.02 -8.99
N ILE A 17 47.55 0.93 -9.97
CA ILE A 17 46.74 2.15 -9.99
C ILE A 17 45.24 1.86 -10.00
N GLY A 18 44.77 0.85 -10.74
CA GLY A 18 43.38 0.43 -10.78
C GLY A 18 42.91 -0.16 -9.45
N ILE A 19 43.78 -0.95 -8.80
CA ILE A 19 43.52 -1.46 -7.45
C ILE A 19 43.42 -0.30 -6.45
N ALA A 20 44.30 0.69 -6.54
CA ALA A 20 44.25 1.87 -5.69
C ALA A 20 42.95 2.67 -5.87
N TRP A 21 42.48 2.84 -7.12
CA TRP A 21 41.20 3.48 -7.41
C TRP A 21 40.01 2.70 -6.86
N ILE A 22 40.00 1.38 -7.01
CA ILE A 22 38.93 0.53 -6.47
C ILE A 22 38.93 0.61 -4.94
N ALA A 23 40.09 0.52 -4.30
CA ALA A 23 40.22 0.63 -2.86
C ALA A 23 39.75 2.01 -2.36
N GLY A 24 40.15 3.09 -3.05
CA GLY A 24 39.70 4.45 -2.75
C GLY A 24 38.20 4.64 -2.94
N GLY A 25 37.63 4.11 -4.02
CA GLY A 25 36.20 4.14 -4.30
C GLY A 25 35.39 3.40 -3.25
N LEU A 26 35.84 2.21 -2.85
CA LEU A 26 35.21 1.41 -1.80
C LEU A 26 35.27 2.13 -0.45
N ALA A 27 36.44 2.67 -0.08
CA ALA A 27 36.60 3.44 1.16
C ALA A 27 35.68 4.67 1.17
N THR A 28 35.61 5.39 0.04
CA THR A 28 34.71 6.54 -0.13
C THR A 28 33.25 6.12 0.04
N PHE A 29 32.83 5.03 -0.60
CA PHE A 29 31.46 4.53 -0.48
C PHE A 29 31.09 4.16 0.95
N ILE A 30 31.99 3.49 1.68
CA ILE A 30 31.79 3.10 3.08
C ILE A 30 31.63 4.32 4.00
N VAL A 31 32.31 5.43 3.71
CA VAL A 31 32.22 6.66 4.50
C VAL A 31 31.02 7.53 4.10
N VAL A 32 30.79 7.69 2.80
CA VAL A 32 29.77 8.59 2.25
C VAL A 32 28.35 8.04 2.49
N THR A 33 28.15 6.73 2.39
CA THR A 33 26.83 6.11 2.59
C THR A 33 26.23 6.37 3.98
N PRO A 34 26.91 6.10 5.11
CA PRO A 34 26.38 6.41 6.43
C PRO A 34 26.27 7.92 6.68
N LEU A 35 27.07 8.74 5.99
CA LEU A 35 26.98 10.21 6.09
C LEU A 35 25.75 10.78 5.37
N LEU A 36 25.38 10.22 4.21
CA LEU A 36 24.18 10.61 3.45
C LEU A 36 22.88 10.07 4.06
N MET A 37 22.92 8.91 4.70
CA MET A 37 21.77 8.28 5.35
C MET A 37 20.92 9.23 6.23
N PRO A 38 21.49 10.02 7.17
CA PRO A 38 20.70 10.96 7.97
C PRO A 38 20.11 12.13 7.20
N LEU A 39 20.73 12.54 6.10
CA LEU A 39 20.23 13.65 5.27
C LEU A 39 18.97 13.24 4.51
N ILE A 40 18.98 12.05 3.93
CA ILE A 40 17.86 11.51 3.13
C ILE A 40 16.77 10.95 4.04
N PHE A 41 17.17 10.31 5.14
CA PHE A 41 16.26 9.65 6.07
C PHE A 41 16.44 10.17 7.50
N PRO A 42 16.07 11.43 7.80
CA PRO A 42 16.22 12.01 9.14
C PRO A 42 15.42 11.27 10.23
N GLN A 43 14.49 10.42 9.80
CA GLN A 43 13.66 9.56 10.64
C GLN A 43 14.39 8.31 11.19
N THR A 44 15.49 7.85 10.58
CA THR A 44 16.27 6.69 11.08
C THR A 44 17.12 7.02 12.29
N MET A 45 17.45 8.31 12.48
CA MET A 45 18.17 8.83 13.65
C MET A 45 17.30 8.80 14.93
N LYS A 46 15.98 8.69 14.79
CA LYS A 46 15.06 8.50 15.91
C LYS A 46 15.14 7.03 16.35
N HIS A 47 16.07 6.74 17.26
CA HIS A 47 16.15 5.44 17.91
C HIS A 47 14.83 5.16 18.63
N LYS A 48 14.02 4.24 18.09
CA LYS A 48 12.90 3.66 18.84
C LYS A 48 13.52 2.76 19.90
N SER A 49 13.55 3.23 21.13
CA SER A 49 14.04 2.45 22.27
C SER A 49 13.22 1.15 22.37
N PRO A 50 13.84 -0.05 22.48
CA PRO A 50 13.13 -1.32 22.65
C PRO A 50 12.28 -1.37 23.94
N ALA A 51 12.55 -0.46 24.88
CA ALA A 51 11.83 -0.30 26.14
C ALA A 51 10.73 0.76 26.11
N ALA A 52 10.40 1.32 24.93
CA ALA A 52 9.18 2.12 24.83
C ALA A 52 7.98 1.20 25.13
N PRO A 53 7.05 1.58 26.02
CA PRO A 53 5.76 0.90 26.12
C PRO A 53 5.23 0.72 24.70
N PRO A 54 4.65 -0.46 24.35
CA PRO A 54 4.08 -0.63 23.01
C PRO A 54 3.23 0.59 22.76
N ALA A 55 3.47 1.28 21.64
CA ALA A 55 2.71 2.46 21.31
C ALA A 55 1.23 2.06 21.29
N SER A 56 0.51 2.25 22.40
CA SER A 56 -0.94 2.07 22.53
C SER A 56 -1.70 3.13 21.72
N SER A 57 -1.01 3.75 20.76
CA SER A 57 -1.44 4.79 19.84
C SER A 57 -1.15 4.40 18.39
N ALA A 58 -0.75 3.17 18.10
CA ALA A 58 -1.03 2.61 16.78
C ALA A 58 -2.55 2.40 16.72
N ASP A 59 -3.19 2.92 15.67
CA ASP A 59 -4.58 2.62 15.26
C ASP A 59 -4.78 1.11 15.09
N THR A 60 -4.72 0.36 16.17
CA THR A 60 -5.12 -1.04 16.19
C THR A 60 -6.63 -1.05 16.03
N PRO A 61 -7.17 -1.89 15.13
CA PRO A 61 -8.61 -1.96 14.92
C PRO A 61 -9.29 -2.17 16.27
N ARG A 62 -10.18 -1.24 16.64
CA ARG A 62 -10.89 -1.30 17.92
C ARG A 62 -11.68 -2.60 17.97
N LEU A 63 -11.56 -3.32 19.08
CA LEU A 63 -12.35 -4.53 19.30
C LEU A 63 -13.84 -4.17 19.31
N GLU A 64 -14.61 -4.78 18.41
CA GLU A 64 -16.05 -4.63 18.37
C GLU A 64 -16.70 -5.47 19.47
N ILE A 65 -17.46 -4.81 20.35
CA ILE A 65 -18.00 -5.41 21.58
C ILE A 65 -19.23 -6.29 21.29
N ALA A 66 -20.07 -5.89 20.32
CA ALA A 66 -21.35 -6.53 20.01
C ALA A 66 -21.57 -6.65 18.49
N PRO A 67 -20.78 -7.48 17.79
CA PRO A 67 -20.81 -7.54 16.32
C PRO A 67 -22.16 -7.97 15.76
N ARG A 68 -22.94 -8.79 16.49
CA ARG A 68 -24.26 -9.24 16.04
C ARG A 68 -25.29 -8.10 16.02
N ASP A 69 -25.39 -7.37 17.13
CA ASP A 69 -26.35 -6.28 17.27
C ASP A 69 -26.02 -5.13 16.31
N ASN A 70 -24.74 -4.80 16.17
CA ASN A 70 -24.26 -3.79 15.23
C ASN A 70 -24.60 -4.16 13.78
N LEU A 71 -24.37 -5.42 13.40
CA LEU A 71 -24.69 -5.91 12.06
C LEU A 71 -26.21 -5.89 11.82
N GLU A 72 -27.03 -6.28 12.80
CA GLU A 72 -28.49 -6.16 12.69
C GLU A 72 -28.95 -4.70 12.53
N GLN A 73 -28.39 -3.77 13.30
CA GLN A 73 -28.70 -2.36 13.18
C GLN A 73 -28.31 -1.81 11.81
N PHE A 74 -27.13 -2.18 11.31
CA PHE A 74 -26.66 -1.84 9.98
C PHE A 74 -27.60 -2.37 8.88
N ARG A 75 -28.00 -3.65 8.96
CA ARG A 75 -28.95 -4.21 7.99
C ARG A 75 -30.30 -3.50 8.02
N ARG A 76 -30.80 -3.12 9.20
CA ARG A 76 -32.06 -2.37 9.33
C ARG A 76 -31.96 -0.99 8.71
N SER A 77 -30.84 -0.28 8.88
CA SER A 77 -30.66 1.05 8.27
C SER A 77 -30.54 0.97 6.75
N GLU A 78 -29.84 -0.04 6.21
CA GLU A 78 -29.77 -0.29 4.76
C GLU A 78 -31.13 -0.63 4.15
N MET A 79 -31.90 -1.51 4.80
CA MET A 79 -33.27 -1.83 4.38
C MET A 79 -34.15 -0.57 4.39
N GLN A 80 -34.09 0.23 5.46
CA GLN A 80 -34.87 1.46 5.53
C GLN A 80 -34.50 2.43 4.40
N LEU A 81 -33.22 2.56 4.04
CA LEU A 81 -32.79 3.39 2.93
C LEU A 81 -33.38 2.92 1.58
N THR A 82 -33.39 1.60 1.37
CA THR A 82 -33.78 0.95 0.12
C THR A 82 -35.30 0.88 -0.08
N ASP A 83 -36.05 0.72 1.02
CA ASP A 83 -37.49 0.49 1.00
C ASP A 83 -38.31 1.77 1.16
N THR A 84 -37.67 2.89 1.53
CA THR A 84 -38.37 4.15 1.79
C THR A 84 -37.96 5.27 0.85
N TYR A 85 -38.90 6.18 0.64
CA TYR A 85 -38.65 7.44 -0.04
C TYR A 85 -37.76 8.34 0.81
N GLY A 86 -36.94 9.15 0.15
CA GLY A 86 -36.11 10.13 0.82
C GLY A 86 -35.57 11.16 -0.17
N TRP A 87 -34.87 12.17 0.32
CA TRP A 87 -34.15 13.10 -0.54
C TRP A 87 -32.77 12.54 -0.88
N SER A 88 -32.40 12.52 -2.15
CA SER A 88 -31.01 12.29 -2.57
C SER A 88 -30.26 13.61 -2.72
N ASP A 89 -30.95 14.64 -3.20
CA ASP A 89 -30.44 16.01 -3.27
C ASP A 89 -31.61 16.99 -3.15
N ARG A 90 -31.75 17.59 -1.98
CA ARG A 90 -32.87 18.47 -1.66
C ARG A 90 -32.79 19.81 -2.40
N GLU A 91 -31.58 20.33 -2.62
CA GLU A 91 -31.35 21.62 -3.29
C GLU A 91 -31.77 21.57 -4.76
N HIS A 92 -31.53 20.43 -5.42
CA HIS A 92 -31.90 20.22 -6.81
C HIS A 92 -33.24 19.49 -6.99
N GLY A 93 -34.02 19.32 -5.92
CA GLY A 93 -35.32 18.66 -5.98
C GLY A 93 -35.29 17.17 -6.36
N ARG A 94 -34.16 16.48 -6.18
CA ARG A 94 -34.02 15.05 -6.51
C ARG A 94 -34.42 14.17 -5.32
N VAL A 95 -35.39 13.29 -5.58
CA VAL A 95 -35.94 12.35 -4.61
C VAL A 95 -35.42 10.95 -4.90
N ARG A 96 -35.05 10.20 -3.85
CA ARG A 96 -34.83 8.76 -3.85
C ARG A 96 -36.18 8.05 -3.74
N ILE A 97 -36.42 7.13 -4.65
CA ILE A 97 -37.57 6.21 -4.61
C ILE A 97 -37.12 4.82 -4.11
N PRO A 98 -38.02 4.01 -3.52
CA PRO A 98 -37.70 2.64 -3.15
C PRO A 98 -37.23 1.82 -4.37
N ILE A 99 -36.24 0.95 -4.19
CA ILE A 99 -35.64 0.19 -5.31
C ILE A 99 -36.68 -0.70 -5.99
N ALA A 100 -37.60 -1.32 -5.23
CA ALA A 100 -38.69 -2.10 -5.80
C ALA A 100 -39.55 -1.29 -6.79
N GLN A 101 -39.82 -0.02 -6.47
CA GLN A 101 -40.57 0.89 -7.33
C GLN A 101 -39.74 1.34 -8.53
N ALA A 102 -38.44 1.63 -8.32
CA ALA A 102 -37.52 1.93 -9.42
C ALA A 102 -37.48 0.79 -10.45
N MET A 103 -37.34 -0.46 -9.99
CA MET A 103 -37.36 -1.64 -10.86
C MET A 103 -38.67 -1.77 -11.62
N GLN A 104 -39.82 -1.55 -10.96
CA GLN A 104 -41.12 -1.57 -11.63
C GLN A 104 -41.20 -0.50 -12.71
N MET A 105 -40.85 0.75 -12.40
CA MET A 105 -40.86 1.84 -13.39
C MET A 105 -39.92 1.53 -14.57
N LEU A 106 -38.78 0.91 -14.29
CA LEU A 106 -37.80 0.50 -15.29
C LEU A 106 -38.36 -0.58 -16.23
N LEU A 107 -39.06 -1.58 -15.69
CA LEU A 107 -39.71 -2.63 -16.47
C LEU A 107 -40.83 -2.08 -17.35
N HIS A 108 -41.61 -1.12 -16.86
CA HIS A 108 -42.72 -0.52 -17.62
C HIS A 108 -42.22 0.45 -18.70
N ARG A 109 -41.19 1.25 -18.40
CA ARG A 109 -40.67 2.30 -19.31
C ARG A 109 -39.61 1.78 -20.27
N GLY A 110 -38.91 0.70 -19.92
CA GLY A 110 -37.70 0.26 -20.59
C GLY A 110 -36.51 1.18 -20.32
N LEU A 111 -35.30 0.66 -20.48
CA LEU A 111 -34.07 1.45 -20.44
C LEU A 111 -33.74 1.95 -21.85
N ALA A 112 -33.74 3.28 -22.03
CA ALA A 112 -33.33 3.87 -23.30
C ALA A 112 -31.85 3.55 -23.59
N GLY A 113 -31.58 2.90 -24.72
CA GLY A 113 -30.22 2.51 -25.13
C GLY A 113 -29.74 1.16 -24.60
N TRP A 114 -30.62 0.34 -23.99
CA TRP A 114 -30.26 -1.01 -23.60
C TRP A 114 -30.07 -1.92 -24.82
N PRO A 115 -28.93 -2.62 -24.97
CA PRO A 115 -28.72 -3.54 -26.08
C PRO A 115 -29.71 -4.70 -25.98
N SER A 116 -30.50 -4.94 -27.04
CA SER A 116 -31.24 -6.18 -27.19
C SER A 116 -30.24 -7.32 -27.48
N PRO A 117 -30.41 -8.50 -26.88
CA PRO A 117 -29.58 -9.67 -27.16
C PRO A 117 -29.66 -10.11 -28.63
#